data_AF-A0A7K4FBQ5-F1
#
_entry.id   AF-A0A7K4FBQ5-F1
#
_cell.length_a   1.000
_cell.length_b   1.000
_cell.length_c   1.000
_cell.angle_alpha   90.00
_cell.angle_beta   90.00
_cell.angle_gamma   90.00
#
_symmetry.space_group_name_H-M   'P 1'
#
loop_
_entity.id
_entity.type
_entity.pdbx_description
1 polymer ?
#
loop_
_entity_poly.entity_id
_entity_poly.type
_entity_poly.pdbx_seq_one_letter_code
_entity_poly.pdbx_strand_id
1 'polypeptide(L)'
;MASIFIIPILIVAIVGLSGYLVYRFLIYDLYCKRSVKQSLQKYNIKKTPSQIIKEYYENKGEKITPKEIQNLEKNYRQNEPEQFLVMYDAIRDAQKNKE
;
A
#
# COMPACT_ATOMS: atom_id res chain seq x y z
N MET A 1 -12.62 46.94 -13.49
CA MET A 1 -11.29 46.75 -12.87
C MET A 1 -11.18 45.49 -12.00
N ALA A 2 -12.22 45.08 -11.24
CA ALA A 2 -12.15 43.88 -10.39
C ALA A 2 -11.99 42.53 -11.14
N SER A 3 -12.63 42.37 -12.31
CA SER A 3 -12.59 41.13 -13.12
C SER A 3 -11.16 40.69 -13.52
N ILE A 4 -10.26 41.65 -13.76
CA ILE A 4 -8.87 41.39 -14.18
C ILE A 4 -8.07 40.64 -13.11
N PHE A 5 -8.38 40.84 -11.83
CA PHE A 5 -7.72 40.15 -10.72
C PHE A 5 -8.38 38.80 -10.38
N ILE A 6 -9.67 38.63 -10.69
CA ILE A 6 -10.42 37.42 -10.31
C ILE A 6 -9.97 36.21 -11.13
N ILE A 7 -9.78 36.37 -12.44
CA ILE A 7 -9.38 35.29 -13.35
C ILE A 7 -8.05 34.63 -12.93
N PRO A 8 -6.94 35.36 -12.69
CA PRO A 8 -5.68 34.74 -12.29
C PRO A 8 -5.76 34.05 -10.92
N ILE A 9 -6.50 34.62 -9.96
CA ILE A 9 -6.71 34.00 -8.65
C ILE A 9 -7.44 32.66 -8.79
N LEU A 10 -8.46 32.59 -9.65
CA LEU A 10 -9.20 31.36 -9.93
C LEU A 10 -8.30 30.28 -10.54
N ILE A 11 -7.42 30.64 -11.48
CA ILE A 11 -6.47 29.71 -12.09
C ILE A 11 -5.51 29.14 -11.05
N VAL A 12 -4.93 30.00 -10.20
CA VAL A 12 -4.02 29.56 -9.13
C VAL A 12 -4.74 28.64 -8.15
N ALA A 13 -5.98 28.95 -7.77
CA ALA A 13 -6.78 28.11 -6.88
C ALA A 13 -7.05 26.73 -7.49
N ILE A 14 -7.46 26.66 -8.77
CA ILE A 14 -7.71 25.41 -9.48
C ILE A 14 -6.44 24.58 -9.60
N VAL A 15 -5.32 25.19 -9.97
CA VAL A 15 -4.03 24.48 -10.10
C VAL A 15 -3.54 23.98 -8.73
N GLY A 16 -3.68 24.77 -7.67
CA GLY A 16 -3.30 24.36 -6.31
C GLY A 16 -4.12 23.17 -5.81
N LEU A 17 -5.46 23.23 -5.96
CA LEU A 17 -6.36 22.12 -5.61
C LEU A 17 -6.08 20.87 -6.45
N SER A 18 -5.90 21.03 -7.76
CA SER A 18 -5.64 19.90 -8.66
C SER A 18 -4.29 19.25 -8.35
N GLY A 19 -3.25 20.05 -8.13
CA GLY A 19 -1.92 19.57 -7.73
C GLY A 19 -1.96 18.83 -6.39
N TYR A 20 -2.69 19.36 -5.40
CA TYR A 20 -2.86 18.69 -4.11
C TYR A 20 -3.58 17.34 -4.24
N LEU A 21 -4.66 17.28 -5.03
CA LEU A 21 -5.38 16.03 -5.29
C LEU A 21 -4.47 15.00 -5.96
N VAL A 22 -3.73 15.39 -6.99
CA VAL A 22 -2.78 14.51 -7.69
C VAL A 22 -1.71 13.99 -6.74
N TYR A 23 -1.11 14.87 -5.92
CA TYR A 23 -0.11 14.48 -4.93
C TYR A 23 -0.68 13.46 -3.93
N ARG A 24 -1.86 13.74 -3.37
CA ARG A 24 -2.48 12.90 -2.35
C ARG A 24 -2.94 11.54 -2.90
N PHE A 25 -3.42 11.47 -4.14
CA PHE A 25 -3.95 10.22 -4.69
C PHE A 25 -2.91 9.37 -5.43
N LEU A 26 -2.03 9.97 -6.23
CA LEU A 26 -1.07 9.21 -7.04
C LEU A 26 0.27 9.04 -6.34
N ILE A 27 0.86 10.14 -5.86
CA ILE A 27 2.21 10.11 -5.29
C ILE A 27 2.22 9.33 -3.97
N TYR A 28 1.21 9.54 -3.12
CA TYR A 28 1.09 8.81 -1.85
C TYR A 28 0.94 7.29 -2.05
N ASP A 29 0.09 6.86 -2.99
CA ASP A 29 -0.14 5.43 -3.28
C ASP A 29 1.14 4.77 -3.84
N LEU A 30 1.85 5.46 -4.74
CA LEU A 30 3.14 4.99 -5.28
C LEU A 30 4.23 4.91 -4.21
N TYR A 31 4.30 5.90 -3.32
CA TYR A 31 5.28 5.92 -2.24
C TYR A 31 5.08 4.73 -1.28
N CYS A 32 3.84 4.45 -0.88
CA CYS A 32 3.51 3.30 -0.02
C CYS A 32 3.90 1.97 -0.69
N LYS A 33 3.57 1.80 -1.98
CA LYS A 33 3.97 0.60 -2.76
C LYS A 33 5.48 0.40 -2.78
N ARG A 34 6.23 1.48 -3.00
CA ARG A 34 7.69 1.43 -3.06
C ARG A 34 8.30 1.14 -1.69
N SER A 35 7.82 1.79 -0.64
CA SER A 35 8.29 1.62 0.74
C SER A 35 8.14 0.17 1.22
N VAL A 36 6.96 -0.43 1.02
CA VAL A 36 6.72 -1.83 1.40
C VAL A 36 7.59 -2.79 0.59
N LYS A 37 7.73 -2.57 -0.72
CA LYS A 37 8.61 -3.40 -1.56
C LYS A 37 10.07 -3.32 -1.11
N GLN A 38 10.55 -2.12 -0.78
CA GLN A 38 11.92 -1.91 -0.30
C GLN A 38 12.13 -2.55 1.08
N SER A 39 11.13 -2.48 1.96
CA SER A 39 11.16 -3.14 3.26
C SER A 39 11.25 -4.65 3.12
N LEU A 40 10.41 -5.27 2.27
CA LEU A 40 10.47 -6.71 1.99
C LEU A 40 11.83 -7.13 1.38
N GLN A 41 12.35 -6.33 0.45
CA GLN A 41 13.69 -6.57 -0.12
C GLN A 41 14.81 -6.48 0.92
N LYS A 42 14.72 -5.55 1.88
CA LYS A 42 15.70 -5.40 2.97
C LYS A 42 15.80 -6.67 3.81
N TYR A 43 14.69 -7.38 4.03
CA TYR A 43 14.65 -8.64 4.74
C TYR A 43 14.85 -9.87 3.83
N ASN A 44 15.33 -9.68 2.59
CA ASN A 44 15.53 -10.75 1.61
C ASN A 44 14.24 -11.53 1.24
N ILE A 45 13.07 -10.95 1.49
CA ILE A 45 11.79 -11.57 1.20
C ILE A 45 11.50 -11.39 -0.29
N LYS A 46 11.66 -12.46 -1.08
CA LYS A 46 11.36 -12.47 -2.52
C LYS A 46 9.85 -12.53 -2.82
N LYS A 47 9.02 -12.83 -1.83
CA LYS A 47 7.57 -12.97 -1.98
C LYS A 47 6.90 -11.59 -2.10
N THR A 48 5.85 -11.49 -2.91
CA THR A 48 5.07 -10.26 -3.02
C THR A 48 4.15 -10.08 -1.80
N PRO A 49 3.80 -8.83 -1.43
CA PRO A 49 2.86 -8.57 -0.33
C PRO A 49 1.55 -9.38 -0.45
N SER A 50 1.01 -9.49 -1.67
CA SER A 50 -0.20 -10.27 -1.96
C SER A 50 -0.01 -11.78 -1.74
N GLN A 51 1.18 -12.31 -2.05
CA GLN A 51 1.52 -13.72 -1.79
C GLN A 51 1.65 -14.00 -0.30
N ILE A 52 2.28 -13.08 0.46
CA ILE A 52 2.40 -13.20 1.92
C ILE A 52 1.01 -13.24 2.55
N ILE A 53 0.12 -12.33 2.16
CA ILE A 53 -1.27 -12.34 2.65
C ILE A 53 -1.94 -13.67 2.29
N LYS A 54 -1.88 -14.08 1.03
CA LYS A 54 -2.52 -15.33 0.58
C LYS A 54 -2.07 -16.54 1.41
N GLU A 55 -0.75 -16.73 1.55
CA GLU A 55 -0.20 -17.86 2.29
C GLU A 55 -0.49 -17.80 3.79
N TYR A 56 -0.51 -16.61 4.38
CA TYR A 56 -0.83 -16.44 5.80
C TYR A 56 -2.25 -16.89 6.12
N TYR A 57 -3.23 -16.46 5.32
CA TYR A 57 -4.63 -16.86 5.48
C TYR A 57 -4.86 -18.33 5.09
N GLU A 58 -4.19 -18.84 4.05
CA GLU A 58 -4.23 -20.27 3.71
C GLU A 58 -3.67 -21.15 4.85
N ASN A 59 -2.58 -20.74 5.51
CA ASN A 59 -2.03 -21.44 6.68
C ASN A 59 -2.99 -21.40 7.88
N LYS A 60 -3.84 -20.38 8.00
CA LYS A 60 -4.92 -20.29 9.00
C LYS A 60 -6.18 -21.08 8.63
N GLY A 61 -6.26 -21.62 7.42
CA GLY A 61 -7.45 -22.31 6.91
C GLY A 61 -8.53 -21.38 6.36
N GLU A 62 -8.25 -20.09 6.20
CA GLU A 62 -9.18 -19.10 5.64
C GLU A 62 -8.94 -18.92 4.14
N LYS A 63 -9.98 -19.12 3.33
CA LYS A 63 -9.92 -18.88 1.87
C LYS A 63 -10.37 -17.47 1.57
N ILE A 64 -9.42 -16.60 1.27
CA ILE A 64 -9.67 -15.21 0.86
C ILE A 64 -9.70 -15.05 -0.65
N THR A 65 -10.59 -14.19 -1.13
CA THR A 65 -10.76 -13.92 -2.56
C THR A 65 -9.65 -12.99 -3.07
N PRO A 66 -9.21 -13.07 -4.35
CA PRO A 66 -8.22 -12.15 -4.91
C PRO A 66 -8.54 -10.65 -4.75
N LYS A 67 -9.82 -10.28 -4.77
CA LYS A 67 -10.27 -8.90 -4.52
C LYS A 67 -10.04 -8.46 -3.07
N GLU A 68 -10.28 -9.36 -2.13
CA GLU A 68 -10.05 -9.10 -0.71
C GLU A 68 -8.56 -8.97 -0.41
N ILE A 69 -7.73 -9.82 -1.04
CA ILE A 69 -6.26 -9.71 -0.96
C ILE A 69 -5.81 -8.32 -1.42
N GLN A 70 -6.31 -7.79 -2.54
CA GLN A 70 -5.93 -6.47 -3.02
C GLN A 70 -6.36 -5.34 -2.06
N ASN A 71 -7.56 -5.42 -1.49
CA ASN A 71 -8.04 -4.45 -0.52
C ASN A 71 -7.23 -4.48 0.77
N LEU A 72 -6.96 -5.67 1.31
CA LEU A 72 -6.10 -5.86 2.48
C LEU A 72 -4.69 -5.36 2.21
N GLU A 73 -4.11 -5.71 1.07
CA GLU A 73 -2.78 -5.24 0.68
C GLU A 73 -2.72 -3.71 0.58
N LYS A 74 -3.77 -3.06 0.07
CA LYS A 74 -3.83 -1.60 0.05
C LYS A 74 -3.93 -1.01 1.45
N ASN A 75 -4.78 -1.58 2.30
CA ASN A 75 -4.96 -1.13 3.68
C ASN A 75 -3.67 -1.27 4.50
N TYR A 76 -3.05 -2.45 4.50
CA TYR A 76 -1.81 -2.71 5.22
C TYR A 76 -0.65 -1.86 4.69
N ARG A 77 -0.57 -1.60 3.38
CA ARG A 77 0.46 -0.68 2.84
C ARG A 77 0.32 0.76 3.32
N GLN A 78 -0.91 1.21 3.58
CA GLN A 78 -1.19 2.61 3.94
C GLN A 78 -1.18 2.84 5.45
N ASN A 79 -1.60 1.85 6.24
CA ASN A 79 -1.82 2.00 7.68
C ASN A 79 -0.82 1.21 8.53
N GLU A 80 -0.44 0.00 8.12
CA GLU A 80 0.34 -0.94 8.96
C GLU A 80 1.34 -1.77 8.12
N PRO A 81 2.39 -1.14 7.56
CA PRO A 81 3.33 -1.83 6.67
C PRO A 81 4.17 -2.90 7.40
N GLU A 82 4.37 -2.78 8.71
CA GLU A 82 5.03 -3.82 9.52
C GLU A 82 4.28 -5.16 9.57
N GLN A 83 2.95 -5.19 9.38
CA GLN A 83 2.19 -6.44 9.39
C GLN A 83 2.67 -7.45 8.34
N PHE A 84 3.20 -6.98 7.20
CA PHE A 84 3.76 -7.87 6.18
C PHE A 84 4.94 -8.69 6.71
N LEU A 85 5.75 -8.12 7.61
CA LEU A 85 6.89 -8.82 8.21
C LEU A 85 6.41 -9.84 9.24
N VAL A 86 5.45 -9.46 10.09
CA VAL A 86 4.85 -10.35 11.09
C VAL A 86 4.16 -11.54 10.43
N MET A 87 3.39 -11.31 9.36
CA MET A 87 2.75 -12.37 8.59
C MET A 87 3.80 -13.31 7.97
N TYR A 88 4.89 -12.76 7.44
CA TYR A 88 5.96 -13.55 6.85
C TYR A 88 6.70 -14.41 7.89
N ASP A 89 7.03 -13.84 9.05
CA ASP A 89 7.65 -14.57 10.15
C ASP A 89 6.74 -15.72 10.63
N ALA A 90 5.44 -15.47 10.78
CA ALA A 90 4.46 -16.50 11.13
C ALA A 90 4.39 -17.63 10.08
N ILE A 91 4.46 -17.30 8.78
CA ILE A 91 4.53 -18.32 7.71
C ILE A 91 5.81 -19.14 7.85
N ARG A 92 6.96 -18.48 8.07
CA ARG A 92 8.26 -19.16 8.20
C ARG A 92 8.27 -20.13 9.39
N ASP A 93 7.75 -19.69 10.54
CA ASP A 93 7.69 -20.52 11.74
C ASP A 93 6.69 -21.68 11.59
N ALA A 94 5.57 -21.46 10.89
CA ALA A 94 4.62 -22.52 10.58
C ALA A 94 5.20 -23.57 9.61
N GLN A 95 6.09 -23.17 8.69
CA GLN A 95 6.82 -24.10 7.83
C GLN A 95 7.85 -24.91 8.61
N LYS A 96 8.63 -24.25 9.48
CA LYS A 96 9.65 -24.91 10.30
C LYS A 96 9.08 -25.96 11.27
N ASN A 97 7.87 -25.75 11.79
CA ASN A 97 7.19 -26.72 12.66
C ASN A 97 6.53 -27.88 11.90
N LYS A 98 6.50 -27.84 10.57
CA LYS A 98 5.96 -28.92 9.71
C LYS A 98 7.05 -29.85 9.17
N GLU A 99 8.33 -29.49 9.34
CA GLU A 99 9.50 -30.36 9.12
C GLU A 99 9.80 -31.18 10.38
#